data_AF-A0A839W8S4-F1
#
_entry.id   AF-A0A839W8S4-F1
#
_cell.length_a   1.000
_cell.length_b   1.000
_cell.length_c   1.000
_cell.angle_alpha   90.00
_cell.angle_beta   90.00
_cell.angle_gamma   90.00
#
_symmetry.space_group_name_H-M   'P 1'
#
loop_
_entity.id
_entity.type
_entity.pdbx_description
1 polymer ?
#
loop_
_entity_poly.entity_id
_entity_poly.type
_entity_poly.pdbx_seq_one_letter_code
_entity_poly.pdbx_strand_id
1 'polypeptide(L)'
;MSSGTSIGRRLPARAGVAVRLEPLLITVLAIAYGLLFGGLLLARTPPFAGQDEAFHWQRVLQIADGHLLAETLGPNAWGGPIDRAGYLQMLYHIDRIQKRGPVDPAEAQALSDHLAAQPRSLEMVAFPSSASFAPLAYLPQAAGVAAGRAAGLGPLGQMQAGRVSNVAVYALMVATILRALPGGRVAVLALALSPVALQSACSLSADPLNLTLPILMLALVWRLRERGAPLGWGGWAGLVALSAALGLLKLTMAPFAGAVLYLPTAVAGGSWRSRLGLGGLCLAVALGVAVLWNAAYPFVPGPYWGTAADPAAQLAGLRADPLDSLRVFATTVRDWAVMWWRDGYGRYGGHPQPWHGYASDRWVLPAFWVLLALSLCDGARRRDLGFAAGCLIPAPGYALLLLVAFWVGYTPVGAATVDGVQGRYFLPMHALVLLGLAAAAGAWSPAGARGGLRLALFAAALALGGAVLMEVLDVWRSLWPVGVCCGG
;
A
#
# COMPACT_ATOMS: atom_id res chain seq x y z
N MET A 1 29.52 43.69 46.86
CA MET A 1 28.09 43.46 46.55
C MET A 1 27.91 43.83 45.08
N SER A 2 27.51 43.01 44.12
CA SER A 2 26.94 41.67 44.10
C SER A 2 27.51 40.89 42.90
N SER A 3 27.74 39.59 43.09
CA SER A 3 28.17 38.63 42.08
C SER A 3 26.94 37.89 41.55
N GLY A 4 26.55 38.13 40.30
CA GLY A 4 25.47 37.42 39.62
C GLY A 4 25.98 36.17 38.90
N THR A 5 25.98 35.04 39.59
CA THR A 5 26.21 33.70 39.01
C THR A 5 25.13 33.33 38.01
N SER A 6 25.51 33.08 36.75
CA SER A 6 24.62 32.47 35.76
C SER A 6 24.38 30.99 36.08
N ILE A 7 23.16 30.65 36.49
CA ILE A 7 22.72 29.27 36.69
C ILE A 7 22.43 28.69 35.31
N GLY A 8 23.43 28.05 34.70
CA GLY A 8 23.22 27.13 33.61
C GLY A 8 22.40 25.94 34.11
N ARG A 9 21.09 25.92 33.83
CA ARG A 9 20.24 24.74 34.03
C ARG A 9 20.79 23.60 33.16
N ARG A 10 21.64 22.75 33.73
CA ARG A 10 21.95 21.43 33.18
C ARG A 10 20.65 20.62 33.19
N LEU A 11 20.17 20.25 32.01
CA LEU A 11 19.11 19.25 31.86
C LEU A 11 19.49 17.99 32.68
N PRO A 12 18.57 17.40 33.45
CA PRO A 12 18.89 16.25 34.32
C PRO A 12 19.36 15.06 33.48
N ALA A 13 20.38 14.34 33.97
CA ALA A 13 21.03 13.20 33.30
C ALA A 13 20.06 12.12 32.77
N ARG A 14 18.85 12.00 33.36
CA ARG A 14 17.78 11.10 32.91
C ARG A 14 17.27 11.41 31.50
N ALA A 15 17.24 12.68 31.08
CA ALA A 15 16.85 13.08 29.73
C ALA A 15 17.88 12.61 28.68
N GLY A 16 19.16 12.51 29.04
CA GLY A 16 20.24 12.08 28.14
C GLY A 16 20.32 10.55 27.90
N VAL A 17 19.67 9.75 28.74
CA VAL A 17 19.56 8.27 28.57
C VAL A 17 18.36 7.92 27.69
N ALA A 18 17.21 8.56 27.92
CA ALA A 18 15.99 8.36 27.12
C ALA A 18 16.22 8.69 25.62
N VAL A 19 16.97 9.75 25.32
CA VAL A 19 17.31 10.16 23.94
C VAL A 19 18.23 9.16 23.24
N ARG A 20 19.08 8.43 23.98
CA ARG A 20 19.98 7.42 23.40
C ARG A 20 19.28 6.09 23.12
N LEU A 21 18.26 5.76 23.90
CA LEU A 21 17.49 4.51 23.75
C LEU A 21 16.32 4.61 22.78
N GLU A 22 15.83 5.82 22.47
CA GLU A 22 14.65 6.01 21.62
C GLU A 22 14.72 5.25 20.28
N PRO A 23 15.78 5.36 19.44
CA PRO A 23 15.81 4.65 18.16
C PRO A 23 15.78 3.12 18.33
N LEU A 24 16.41 2.62 19.40
CA LEU A 24 16.38 1.20 19.75
C LEU A 24 14.97 0.78 20.17
N LEU A 25 14.30 1.56 21.02
CA LEU A 25 12.93 1.28 21.46
C LEU A 25 11.93 1.31 20.30
N ILE A 26 12.01 2.30 19.41
CA ILE A 26 11.18 2.36 18.20
C ILE A 26 11.40 1.10 17.35
N THR A 27 12.65 0.69 17.16
CA THR A 27 12.99 -0.51 16.38
C THR A 27 12.44 -1.78 17.02
N VAL A 28 12.65 -1.96 18.33
CA VAL A 28 12.15 -3.12 19.08
C VAL A 28 10.62 -3.18 19.06
N LEU A 29 9.95 -2.06 19.32
CA LEU A 29 8.48 -1.98 19.27
C LEU A 29 7.95 -2.31 17.88
N ALA A 30 8.56 -1.76 16.84
CA ALA A 30 8.17 -2.01 15.46
C ALA A 30 8.33 -3.48 15.05
N ILE A 31 9.47 -4.10 15.39
CA ILE A 31 9.72 -5.52 15.11
C ILE A 31 8.77 -6.40 15.90
N ALA A 32 8.61 -6.16 17.20
CA ALA A 32 7.70 -6.92 18.05
C ALA A 32 6.26 -6.83 17.54
N TYR A 33 5.80 -5.62 17.20
CA TYR A 33 4.47 -5.38 16.65
C TYR A 33 4.29 -6.07 15.28
N GLY A 34 5.24 -5.92 14.37
CA GLY A 34 5.20 -6.54 13.05
C GLY A 34 5.22 -8.07 13.10
N LEU A 35 6.02 -8.67 13.98
CA LEU A 35 6.05 -10.12 14.18
C LEU A 35 4.75 -10.63 14.81
N LEU A 36 4.27 -9.95 15.86
CA LEU A 36 3.04 -10.33 16.55
C LEU A 36 1.84 -10.25 15.61
N PHE A 37 1.55 -9.06 15.07
CA PHE A 37 0.36 -8.87 14.25
C PHE A 37 0.52 -9.46 12.85
N GLY A 38 1.71 -9.44 12.26
CA GLY A 38 1.96 -10.12 10.99
C GLY A 38 1.77 -11.63 11.12
N GLY A 39 2.30 -12.25 12.18
CA GLY A 39 2.10 -13.67 12.46
C GLY A 39 0.63 -14.02 12.72
N LEU A 40 -0.07 -13.19 13.52
CA LEU A 40 -1.50 -13.37 13.78
C LEU A 40 -2.35 -13.22 12.50
N LEU A 41 -2.07 -12.23 11.66
CA LEU A 41 -2.76 -12.04 10.39
C LEU A 41 -2.51 -13.22 9.44
N LEU A 42 -1.25 -13.66 9.29
CA LEU A 42 -0.95 -14.85 8.47
C LEU A 42 -1.70 -16.10 8.97
N ALA A 43 -1.76 -16.31 10.28
CA ALA A 43 -2.39 -17.49 10.86
C ALA A 43 -3.93 -17.44 10.91
N ARG A 44 -4.50 -16.23 11.08
CA ARG A 44 -5.93 -16.06 11.39
C ARG A 44 -6.74 -15.42 10.27
N THR A 45 -6.11 -14.68 9.35
CA THR A 45 -6.83 -14.19 8.18
C THR A 45 -7.26 -15.41 7.36
N PRO A 46 -8.56 -15.65 7.21
CA PRO A 46 -9.03 -16.83 6.49
C PRO A 46 -8.48 -16.84 5.05
N PRO A 47 -8.28 -18.00 4.42
CA PRO A 47 -7.82 -18.06 3.04
C PRO A 47 -8.77 -17.31 2.11
N PHE A 48 -8.21 -16.46 1.26
CA PHE A 48 -8.92 -15.65 0.25
C PHE A 48 -9.90 -14.59 0.81
N ALA A 49 -9.93 -14.39 2.13
CA ALA A 49 -10.75 -13.36 2.76
C ALA A 49 -10.09 -11.97 2.75
N GLY A 50 -8.81 -11.85 2.37
CA GLY A 50 -8.16 -10.56 2.19
C GLY A 50 -8.87 -9.71 1.11
N GLN A 51 -8.66 -8.39 1.17
CA GLN A 51 -9.27 -7.46 0.22
C GLN A 51 -8.85 -7.80 -1.22
N ASP A 52 -9.83 -8.18 -2.04
CA ASP A 52 -9.69 -8.64 -3.44
C ASP A 52 -8.73 -9.83 -3.63
N GLU A 53 -8.42 -10.57 -2.56
CA GLU A 53 -7.35 -11.58 -2.54
C GLU A 53 -7.61 -12.74 -3.51
N ALA A 54 -8.86 -13.19 -3.62
CA ALA A 54 -9.25 -14.24 -4.56
C ALA A 54 -9.04 -13.83 -6.03
N PHE A 55 -9.25 -12.55 -6.38
CA PHE A 55 -9.00 -12.07 -7.73
C PHE A 55 -7.50 -12.02 -8.02
N HIS A 56 -6.71 -11.55 -7.05
CA HIS A 56 -5.25 -11.51 -7.16
C HIS A 56 -4.63 -12.91 -7.26
N TRP A 57 -5.17 -13.89 -6.53
CA TRP A 57 -4.69 -15.27 -6.53
C TRP A 57 -4.59 -15.88 -7.93
N GLN A 58 -5.57 -15.64 -8.80
CA GLN A 58 -5.58 -16.19 -10.16
C GLN A 58 -4.36 -15.71 -10.96
N ARG A 59 -4.02 -14.42 -10.88
CA ARG A 59 -2.84 -13.87 -11.53
C ARG A 59 -1.54 -14.34 -10.89
N VAL A 60 -1.52 -14.50 -9.57
CA VAL A 60 -0.38 -15.07 -8.83
C VAL A 60 -0.09 -16.51 -9.28
N LEU A 61 -1.12 -17.36 -9.39
CA LEU A 61 -0.98 -18.74 -9.86
C LEU A 61 -0.38 -18.79 -11.27
N GLN A 62 -0.92 -17.98 -12.19
CA GLN A 62 -0.43 -17.91 -13.56
C GLN A 62 1.07 -17.58 -13.61
N ILE A 63 1.51 -16.56 -12.88
CA ILE A 63 2.91 -16.13 -12.83
C ILE A 63 3.79 -17.20 -12.17
N ALA A 64 3.30 -17.85 -11.11
CA ALA A 64 4.01 -18.94 -10.44
C ALA A 64 4.19 -20.18 -11.34
N ASP A 65 3.31 -20.36 -12.33
CA ASP A 65 3.42 -21.40 -13.36
C ASP A 65 4.36 -21.02 -14.52
N GLY A 66 4.97 -19.82 -14.47
CA GLY A 66 5.90 -19.32 -15.50
C GLY A 66 5.23 -18.53 -16.62
N HIS A 67 3.91 -18.37 -16.58
CA HIS A 67 3.15 -17.61 -17.57
C HIS A 67 3.07 -16.13 -17.16
N LEU A 68 4.09 -15.35 -17.54
CA LEU A 68 4.17 -13.94 -17.15
C LEU A 68 3.09 -13.06 -17.79
N LEU A 69 2.66 -13.38 -19.00
CA LEU A 69 1.70 -12.56 -19.76
C LEU A 69 0.32 -13.23 -19.74
N ALA A 70 -0.73 -12.42 -19.57
CA ALA A 70 -2.09 -12.89 -19.75
C ALA A 70 -2.43 -12.98 -21.24
N GLU A 71 -3.32 -13.90 -21.57
CA GLU A 71 -3.86 -14.15 -22.90
C GLU A 71 -5.20 -13.42 -23.06
N THR A 72 -5.52 -13.02 -24.28
CA THR A 72 -6.86 -12.47 -24.60
C THR A 72 -7.84 -13.61 -24.79
N LEU A 73 -8.95 -13.58 -24.07
CA LEU A 73 -10.03 -14.56 -24.16
C LEU A 73 -11.29 -13.98 -24.84
N GLY A 74 -11.24 -12.69 -25.21
CA GLY A 74 -12.34 -11.97 -25.85
C GLY A 74 -12.32 -10.47 -25.50
N PRO A 75 -13.33 -9.71 -25.95
CA PRO A 75 -13.47 -8.30 -25.61
C PRO A 75 -13.60 -8.10 -24.09
N ASN A 76 -12.80 -7.21 -23.52
CA ASN A 76 -12.73 -6.95 -22.07
C ASN A 76 -12.44 -8.22 -21.20
N ALA A 77 -11.89 -9.28 -21.80
CA ALA A 77 -11.61 -10.55 -21.14
C ALA A 77 -10.15 -10.98 -21.34
N TRP A 78 -9.40 -11.03 -20.25
CA TRP A 78 -8.03 -11.54 -20.20
C TRP A 78 -7.92 -12.63 -19.16
N GLY A 79 -7.03 -13.58 -19.40
CA GLY A 79 -6.88 -14.73 -18.55
C GLY A 79 -5.64 -15.54 -18.92
N GLY A 80 -5.71 -16.84 -18.68
CA GLY A 80 -4.67 -17.77 -19.08
C GLY A 80 -4.72 -19.07 -18.28
N PRO A 81 -3.77 -19.98 -18.56
CA PRO A 81 -3.69 -21.24 -17.87
C PRO A 81 -3.23 -21.03 -16.42
N ILE A 82 -3.96 -21.59 -15.47
CA ILE A 82 -3.60 -21.59 -14.05
C ILE A 82 -3.74 -22.99 -13.46
N ASP A 83 -2.96 -23.30 -12.43
CA ASP A 83 -3.09 -24.55 -11.68
C ASP A 83 -4.53 -24.79 -11.18
N ARG A 84 -5.14 -25.88 -11.64
CA ARG A 84 -6.53 -26.23 -11.36
C ARG A 84 -6.79 -26.47 -9.87
N ALA A 85 -5.86 -27.11 -9.17
CA ALA A 85 -5.99 -27.38 -7.74
C ALA A 85 -6.05 -26.06 -6.94
N GLY A 86 -5.15 -25.13 -7.24
CA GLY A 86 -5.19 -23.77 -6.68
C GLY A 86 -6.50 -23.03 -6.97
N TYR A 87 -7.03 -23.16 -8.19
CA TYR A 87 -8.27 -22.51 -8.59
C TYR A 87 -9.50 -23.11 -7.87
N LEU A 88 -9.62 -24.43 -7.80
CA LEU A 88 -10.74 -25.09 -7.12
C LEU A 88 -10.75 -24.82 -5.61
N GLN A 89 -9.57 -24.76 -4.97
CA GLN A 89 -9.46 -24.39 -3.56
C GLN A 89 -10.00 -22.96 -3.31
N MET A 90 -9.70 -22.03 -4.21
CA MET A 90 -10.23 -20.67 -4.16
C MET A 90 -11.74 -20.65 -4.34
N LEU A 91 -12.27 -21.37 -5.34
CA LEU A 91 -13.72 -21.44 -5.58
C LEU A 91 -14.50 -21.98 -4.37
N TYR A 92 -13.96 -23.01 -3.70
CA TYR A 92 -14.53 -23.51 -2.44
C TYR A 92 -14.65 -22.39 -1.40
N HIS A 93 -13.59 -21.61 -1.17
CA HIS A 93 -13.63 -20.52 -0.19
C HIS A 93 -14.57 -19.40 -0.60
N ILE A 94 -14.59 -19.03 -1.88
CA ILE A 94 -15.49 -17.99 -2.39
C ILE A 94 -16.95 -18.40 -2.19
N ASP A 95 -17.32 -19.63 -2.52
CA ASP A 95 -18.67 -20.16 -2.27
C ASP A 95 -19.05 -20.06 -0.79
N ARG A 96 -18.16 -20.47 0.13
CA ARG A 96 -18.43 -20.37 1.57
C ARG A 96 -18.53 -18.93 2.07
N ILE A 97 -17.66 -18.04 1.59
CA ILE A 97 -17.71 -16.59 1.90
C ILE A 97 -19.05 -16.00 1.45
N GLN A 98 -19.52 -16.33 0.24
CA GLN A 98 -20.82 -15.87 -0.26
C GLN A 98 -22.01 -16.42 0.55
N LYS A 99 -21.87 -17.63 1.12
CA LYS A 99 -22.85 -18.21 2.05
C LYS A 99 -22.83 -17.59 3.45
N ARG A 100 -21.90 -16.66 3.73
CA ARG A 100 -21.81 -15.85 4.97
C ARG A 100 -21.59 -16.62 6.28
N GLY A 101 -21.39 -17.93 6.20
CA GLY A 101 -21.07 -18.78 7.35
C GLY A 101 -19.56 -18.94 7.56
N PRO A 102 -19.10 -19.48 8.69
CA PRO A 102 -17.70 -19.81 8.91
C PRO A 102 -17.23 -20.92 7.96
N VAL A 103 -15.91 -20.98 7.74
CA VAL A 103 -15.26 -22.08 7.01
C VAL A 103 -14.53 -22.96 8.02
N ASP A 104 -14.78 -24.27 7.96
CA ASP A 104 -14.07 -25.25 8.78
C ASP A 104 -12.63 -25.43 8.24
N PRO A 105 -11.59 -25.12 9.04
CA PRO A 105 -10.21 -25.30 8.61
C PRO A 105 -9.85 -26.76 8.28
N ALA A 106 -10.47 -27.74 8.94
CA ALA A 106 -10.21 -29.16 8.68
C ALA A 106 -10.79 -29.59 7.33
N GLU A 107 -12.00 -29.14 6.99
CA GLU A 107 -12.57 -29.37 5.64
C GLU A 107 -11.71 -28.70 4.56
N ALA A 108 -11.30 -27.45 4.79
CA ALA A 108 -10.49 -26.70 3.84
C ALA A 108 -9.12 -27.37 3.60
N GLN A 109 -8.49 -27.88 4.67
CA GLN A 109 -7.24 -28.63 4.59
C GLN A 109 -7.42 -29.98 3.90
N ALA A 110 -8.48 -30.74 4.24
CA ALA A 110 -8.78 -32.01 3.60
C ALA A 110 -9.01 -31.84 2.08
N LEU A 111 -9.68 -30.76 1.66
CA LEU A 111 -9.80 -30.41 0.25
C LEU A 111 -8.42 -30.12 -0.38
N SER A 112 -7.57 -29.36 0.30
CA SER A 112 -6.23 -29.05 -0.18
C SER A 112 -5.39 -30.31 -0.37
N ASP A 113 -5.43 -31.25 0.58
CA ASP A 113 -4.69 -32.51 0.52
C ASP A 113 -5.24 -33.41 -0.59
N HIS A 114 -6.56 -33.48 -0.72
CA HIS A 114 -7.21 -34.20 -1.81
C HIS A 114 -6.81 -33.67 -3.19
N LEU A 115 -6.83 -32.34 -3.37
CA LEU A 115 -6.46 -31.70 -4.63
C LEU A 115 -4.96 -31.85 -4.93
N ALA A 116 -4.10 -31.83 -3.91
CA ALA A 116 -2.66 -32.04 -4.06
C ALA A 116 -2.30 -33.47 -4.51
N ALA A 117 -3.14 -34.47 -4.18
CA ALA A 117 -2.96 -35.85 -4.61
C ALA A 117 -3.39 -36.11 -6.06
N GLN A 118 -4.12 -35.19 -6.69
CA GLN A 118 -4.54 -35.34 -8.08
C GLN A 118 -3.40 -34.99 -9.05
N PRO A 119 -3.37 -35.58 -10.26
CA PRO A 119 -2.44 -35.16 -11.30
C PRO A 119 -2.58 -33.67 -11.60
N ARG A 120 -1.45 -32.98 -11.64
CA ARG A 120 -1.42 -31.56 -11.96
C ARG A 120 -2.04 -31.31 -13.34
N SER A 121 -2.92 -30.34 -13.40
CA SER A 121 -3.59 -29.90 -14.63
C SER A 121 -3.75 -28.38 -14.61
N LEU A 122 -3.72 -27.78 -15.78
CA LEU A 122 -3.96 -26.35 -15.95
C LEU A 122 -5.38 -26.15 -16.46
N GLU A 123 -6.04 -25.10 -15.97
CA GLU A 123 -7.36 -24.67 -16.40
C GLU A 123 -7.27 -23.27 -16.99
N MET A 124 -7.93 -23.04 -18.14
CA MET A 124 -8.02 -21.73 -18.74
C MET A 124 -9.08 -20.91 -18.01
N VAL A 125 -8.65 -19.87 -17.30
CA VAL A 125 -9.53 -19.03 -16.47
C VAL A 125 -9.42 -17.56 -16.87
N ALA A 126 -10.54 -16.85 -16.87
CA ALA A 126 -10.59 -15.42 -17.09
C ALA A 126 -10.43 -14.64 -15.76
N PHE A 127 -9.48 -13.71 -15.70
CA PHE A 127 -9.20 -12.81 -14.57
C PHE A 127 -8.87 -11.39 -15.04
N PRO A 128 -9.76 -10.73 -15.82
CA PRO A 128 -9.46 -9.47 -16.49
C PRO A 128 -9.08 -8.34 -15.53
N SER A 129 -9.69 -8.31 -14.33
CA SER A 129 -9.40 -7.31 -13.30
C SER A 129 -7.94 -7.36 -12.83
N SER A 130 -7.40 -8.55 -12.59
CA SER A 130 -6.02 -8.74 -12.14
C SER A 130 -5.01 -8.81 -13.29
N ALA A 131 -5.44 -9.16 -14.50
CA ALA A 131 -4.60 -9.12 -15.71
C ALA A 131 -4.17 -7.68 -16.07
N SER A 132 -4.96 -6.67 -15.70
CA SER A 132 -4.60 -5.25 -15.88
C SER A 132 -3.34 -4.83 -15.11
N PHE A 133 -2.90 -5.62 -14.14
CA PHE A 133 -1.67 -5.41 -13.38
C PHE A 133 -0.49 -6.14 -14.02
N ALA A 134 0.65 -5.47 -14.12
CA ALA A 134 1.87 -6.09 -14.62
C ALA A 134 2.42 -7.14 -13.63
N PRO A 135 3.20 -8.12 -14.12
CA PRO A 135 3.75 -9.18 -13.28
C PRO A 135 4.50 -8.68 -12.05
N LEU A 136 5.16 -7.52 -12.17
CA LEU A 136 5.90 -6.89 -11.07
C LEU A 136 5.06 -6.81 -9.78
N ALA A 137 3.76 -6.53 -9.88
CA ALA A 137 2.87 -6.39 -8.74
C ALA A 137 2.66 -7.69 -7.94
N TYR A 138 2.90 -8.84 -8.57
CA TYR A 138 2.63 -10.19 -8.01
C TYR A 138 3.88 -11.08 -7.90
N LEU A 139 5.04 -10.64 -8.38
CA LEU A 139 6.28 -11.42 -8.32
C LEU A 139 6.63 -11.93 -6.91
N PRO A 140 6.50 -11.13 -5.83
CA PRO A 140 6.73 -11.63 -4.47
C PRO A 140 5.87 -12.85 -4.12
N GLN A 141 4.56 -12.73 -4.34
CA GLN A 141 3.57 -13.76 -4.05
C GLN A 141 3.82 -15.00 -4.91
N ALA A 142 4.03 -14.80 -6.22
CA ALA A 142 4.24 -15.87 -7.18
C ALA A 142 5.52 -16.67 -6.88
N ALA A 143 6.60 -16.00 -6.47
CA ALA A 143 7.82 -16.67 -6.02
C ALA A 143 7.57 -17.54 -4.77
N GLY A 144 6.78 -17.04 -3.82
CA GLY A 144 6.38 -17.82 -2.64
C GLY A 144 5.55 -19.05 -3.00
N VAL A 145 4.58 -18.89 -3.90
CA VAL A 145 3.75 -20.00 -4.42
C VAL A 145 4.61 -21.04 -5.13
N ALA A 146 5.50 -20.61 -6.03
CA ALA A 146 6.41 -21.50 -6.75
C ALA A 146 7.33 -22.28 -5.79
N ALA A 147 7.87 -21.62 -4.76
CA ALA A 147 8.68 -22.27 -3.73
C ALA A 147 7.86 -23.27 -2.89
N GLY A 148 6.66 -22.89 -2.46
CA GLY A 148 5.76 -23.79 -1.73
C GLY A 148 5.39 -25.03 -2.57
N ARG A 149 5.16 -24.84 -3.86
CA ARG A 149 4.89 -25.93 -4.79
C ARG A 149 6.10 -26.85 -4.98
N ALA A 150 7.30 -26.29 -5.12
CA ALA A 150 8.53 -27.05 -5.21
C ALA A 150 8.80 -27.86 -3.93
N ALA A 151 8.34 -27.38 -2.78
CA ALA A 151 8.37 -28.10 -1.49
C ALA A 151 7.24 -29.14 -1.34
N GLY A 152 6.41 -29.36 -2.36
CA GLY A 152 5.33 -30.34 -2.33
C GLY A 152 4.10 -29.91 -1.53
N LEU A 153 3.94 -28.62 -1.23
CA LEU A 153 2.77 -28.12 -0.50
C LEU A 153 1.52 -28.14 -1.38
N GLY A 154 0.38 -28.53 -0.79
CA GLY A 154 -0.94 -28.40 -1.43
C GLY A 154 -1.39 -26.95 -1.64
N PRO A 155 -2.54 -26.73 -2.30
CA PRO A 155 -3.05 -25.39 -2.64
C PRO A 155 -3.05 -24.38 -1.48
N LEU A 156 -3.50 -24.78 -0.28
CA LEU A 156 -3.50 -23.89 0.89
C LEU A 156 -2.09 -23.55 1.38
N GLY A 157 -1.17 -24.51 1.37
CA GLY A 157 0.23 -24.28 1.74
C GLY A 157 0.94 -23.38 0.73
N GLN A 158 0.68 -23.56 -0.58
CA GLN A 158 1.17 -22.66 -1.63
C GLN A 158 0.66 -21.23 -1.43
N MET A 159 -0.63 -21.08 -1.15
CA MET A 159 -1.25 -19.79 -0.87
C MET A 159 -0.62 -19.09 0.35
N GLN A 160 -0.40 -19.82 1.44
CA GLN A 160 0.30 -19.29 2.61
C GLN A 160 1.75 -18.90 2.32
N ALA A 161 2.49 -19.71 1.55
CA ALA A 161 3.84 -19.38 1.13
C ALA A 161 3.86 -18.07 0.31
N GLY A 162 2.85 -17.84 -0.54
CA GLY A 162 2.66 -16.58 -1.25
C GLY A 162 2.45 -15.38 -0.31
N ARG A 163 1.60 -15.51 0.72
CA ARG A 163 1.40 -14.46 1.74
C ARG A 163 2.68 -14.15 2.52
N VAL A 164 3.40 -15.19 2.95
CA VAL A 164 4.68 -15.05 3.68
C VAL A 164 5.72 -14.33 2.83
N SER A 165 5.84 -14.69 1.55
CA SER A 165 6.77 -14.03 0.63
C SER A 165 6.39 -12.55 0.42
N ASN A 166 5.09 -12.23 0.32
CA ASN A 166 4.63 -10.85 0.16
C ASN A 166 5.01 -9.97 1.35
N VAL A 167 4.72 -10.40 2.58
CA VAL A 167 5.06 -9.63 3.78
C VAL A 167 6.57 -9.52 3.99
N ALA A 168 7.35 -10.54 3.59
CA ALA A 168 8.81 -10.50 3.65
C ALA A 168 9.39 -9.44 2.70
N VAL A 169 8.94 -9.39 1.45
CA VAL A 169 9.35 -8.36 0.49
C VAL A 169 8.87 -6.98 0.94
N TYR A 170 7.65 -6.87 1.44
CA TYR A 170 7.13 -5.64 2.02
C TYR A 170 8.03 -5.11 3.15
N ALA A 171 8.41 -5.97 4.11
CA ALA A 171 9.30 -5.60 5.20
C ALA A 171 10.68 -5.15 4.70
N LEU A 172 11.24 -5.82 3.69
CA LEU A 172 12.51 -5.42 3.05
C LEU A 172 12.40 -4.05 2.37
N MET A 173 11.29 -3.79 1.67
CA MET A 173 11.02 -2.51 1.03
C MET A 173 10.88 -1.38 2.05
N VAL A 174 10.12 -1.60 3.13
CA VAL A 174 10.01 -0.66 4.25
C VAL A 174 11.39 -0.39 4.85
N ALA A 175 12.19 -1.42 5.16
CA ALA A 175 13.54 -1.24 5.68
C ALA A 175 14.44 -0.43 4.73
N THR A 176 14.31 -0.63 3.41
CA THR A 176 15.05 0.12 2.39
C THR A 176 14.64 1.59 2.34
N ILE A 177 13.33 1.87 2.40
CA ILE A 177 12.77 3.21 2.49
C ILE A 177 13.30 3.93 3.73
N LEU A 178 13.23 3.30 4.90
CA LEU A 178 13.67 3.89 6.17
C LEU A 178 15.17 4.22 6.17
N ARG A 179 15.99 3.38 5.53
CA ARG A 179 17.42 3.65 5.31
C ARG A 179 17.67 4.81 4.35
N ALA A 180 16.80 4.98 3.35
CA ALA A 180 16.91 6.07 2.38
C ALA A 180 16.46 7.42 2.98
N LEU A 181 15.40 7.43 3.77
CA LEU A 181 14.77 8.65 4.29
C LEU A 181 15.73 9.47 5.18
N PRO A 182 15.85 10.79 4.97
CA PRO A 182 16.57 11.67 5.88
C PRO A 182 15.74 12.11 7.10
N GLY A 183 14.41 12.14 6.97
CA GLY A 183 13.43 12.41 8.02
C GLY A 183 12.10 11.69 7.73
N GLY A 184 11.14 11.75 8.64
CA GLY A 184 9.83 11.10 8.52
C GLY A 184 9.86 9.57 8.64
N ARG A 185 10.97 9.00 9.12
CA ARG A 185 11.17 7.54 9.23
C ARG A 185 10.13 6.86 10.12
N VAL A 186 9.91 7.40 11.32
CA VAL A 186 8.98 6.87 12.31
C VAL A 186 7.53 7.07 11.86
N ALA A 187 7.23 8.19 11.21
CA ALA A 187 5.90 8.44 10.64
C ALA A 187 5.58 7.47 9.47
N VAL A 188 6.52 7.26 8.56
CA VAL A 188 6.37 6.26 7.47
C VAL A 188 6.32 4.85 8.02
N LEU A 189 7.10 4.53 9.05
CA LEU A 189 7.02 3.23 9.73
C LEU A 189 5.65 3.01 10.38
N ALA A 190 5.08 4.02 11.03
CA ALA A 190 3.72 3.95 11.59
C ALA A 190 2.64 3.77 10.52
N LEU A 191 2.77 4.45 9.36
CA LEU A 191 1.90 4.23 8.21
C LEU A 191 2.04 2.80 7.66
N ALA A 192 3.27 2.32 7.53
CA ALA A 192 3.56 0.98 7.03
C ALA A 192 3.09 -0.15 7.98
N LEU A 193 3.02 0.13 9.28
CA LEU A 193 2.48 -0.76 10.30
C LEU A 193 0.99 -0.51 10.60
N SER A 194 0.33 0.39 9.85
CA SER A 194 -1.10 0.62 10.01
C SER A 194 -1.90 -0.65 9.72
N PRO A 195 -3.11 -0.81 10.30
CA PRO A 195 -3.86 -2.06 10.20
C PRO A 195 -4.13 -2.47 8.75
N VAL A 196 -4.54 -1.53 7.89
CA VAL A 196 -4.82 -1.86 6.49
C VAL A 196 -3.54 -2.22 5.71
N ALA A 197 -2.42 -1.56 5.99
CA ALA A 197 -1.16 -1.81 5.30
C ALA A 197 -0.59 -3.19 5.66
N LEU A 198 -0.67 -3.58 6.94
CA LEU A 198 -0.29 -4.92 7.39
C LEU A 198 -1.24 -6.01 6.86
N GLN A 199 -2.55 -5.77 6.86
CA GLN A 199 -3.51 -6.70 6.25
C GLN A 199 -3.20 -6.92 4.76
N SER A 200 -2.96 -5.86 3.99
CA SER A 200 -2.57 -5.96 2.58
C SER A 200 -1.25 -6.72 2.41
N ALA A 201 -0.24 -6.44 3.25
CA ALA A 201 1.05 -7.12 3.20
C ALA A 201 0.98 -8.61 3.54
N CYS A 202 0.08 -9.01 4.45
CA CYS A 202 -0.15 -10.41 4.84
C CYS A 202 -1.17 -11.13 3.95
N SER A 203 -1.54 -10.55 2.81
CA SER A 203 -2.46 -11.12 1.82
C SER A 203 -1.76 -11.30 0.47
N LEU A 204 -2.42 -11.90 -0.51
CA LEU A 204 -1.93 -11.97 -1.89
C LEU A 204 -2.15 -10.66 -2.70
N SER A 205 -2.42 -9.54 -2.03
CA SER A 205 -2.70 -8.24 -2.67
C SER A 205 -1.50 -7.64 -3.40
N ALA A 206 -1.77 -6.93 -4.49
CA ALA A 206 -0.82 -6.06 -5.21
C ALA A 206 -0.52 -4.72 -4.49
N ASP A 207 -1.31 -4.36 -3.47
CA ASP A 207 -1.21 -3.05 -2.83
C ASP A 207 0.12 -2.76 -2.10
N PRO A 208 0.84 -3.73 -1.51
CA PRO A 208 2.13 -3.47 -0.84
C PRO A 208 3.18 -2.80 -1.72
N LEU A 209 3.29 -3.17 -3.00
CA LEU A 209 4.20 -2.52 -3.95
C LEU A 209 3.66 -1.18 -4.45
N ASN A 210 2.33 -1.06 -4.63
CA ASN A 210 1.68 0.23 -4.91
C ASN A 210 1.87 1.24 -3.77
N LEU A 211 2.12 0.81 -2.53
CA LEU A 211 2.49 1.68 -1.43
C LEU A 211 3.99 1.97 -1.41
N THR A 212 4.83 0.94 -1.46
CA THR A 212 6.27 1.07 -1.14
C THR A 212 7.11 1.69 -2.26
N LEU A 213 6.84 1.41 -3.54
CA LEU A 213 7.65 1.97 -4.64
C LEU A 213 7.51 3.50 -4.78
N PRO A 214 6.29 4.09 -4.67
CA PRO A 214 6.13 5.54 -4.60
C PRO A 214 6.89 6.18 -3.44
N ILE A 215 6.82 5.56 -2.25
CA ILE A 215 7.53 6.07 -1.06
C ILE A 215 9.05 5.95 -1.25
N LEU A 216 9.53 4.87 -1.87
CA LEU A 216 10.95 4.72 -2.18
C LEU A 216 11.45 5.82 -3.13
N MET A 217 10.66 6.19 -4.15
CA MET A 217 10.99 7.29 -5.05
C MET A 217 11.13 8.61 -4.27
N LEU A 218 10.14 8.94 -3.44
CA LEU A 218 10.17 10.13 -2.58
C LEU A 218 11.38 10.12 -1.62
N ALA A 219 11.66 8.96 -1.00
CA ALA A 219 12.75 8.80 -0.06
C ALA A 219 14.12 8.99 -0.72
N LEU A 220 14.33 8.42 -1.91
CA LEU A 220 15.56 8.57 -2.67
C LEU A 220 15.75 10.01 -3.13
N VAL A 221 14.71 10.65 -3.64
CA VAL A 221 14.75 12.07 -4.01
C VAL A 221 15.13 12.90 -2.79
N TRP A 222 14.44 12.74 -1.65
CA TRP A 222 14.76 13.52 -0.45
C TRP A 222 16.20 13.31 0.02
N ARG A 223 16.69 12.06 0.01
CA ARG A 223 18.08 11.72 0.33
C ARG A 223 19.08 12.44 -0.58
N LEU A 224 18.81 12.47 -1.88
CA LEU A 224 19.65 13.12 -2.87
C LEU A 224 19.65 14.65 -2.68
N ARG A 225 18.49 15.24 -2.34
CA ARG A 225 18.39 16.66 -1.98
C ARG A 225 19.28 17.01 -0.79
N GLU A 226 19.22 16.22 0.28
CA GLU A 226 20.06 16.45 1.47
C GLU A 226 21.56 16.27 1.20
N ARG A 227 21.92 15.29 0.37
CA ARG A 227 23.32 15.07 0.00
C ARG A 227 23.89 16.23 -0.82
N GLY A 228 23.08 16.84 -1.69
CA GLY A 228 23.46 18.01 -2.49
C GLY A 228 24.53 17.78 -3.56
N ALA A 229 25.05 16.56 -3.70
CA ALA A 229 26.05 16.20 -4.70
C ALA A 229 25.41 15.86 -6.06
N PRO A 230 26.11 16.11 -7.19
CA PRO A 230 25.65 15.71 -8.51
C PRO A 230 25.35 14.21 -8.60
N LEU A 231 24.33 13.86 -9.39
CA LEU A 231 23.99 12.47 -9.68
C LEU A 231 25.10 11.78 -10.50
N GLY A 232 25.65 10.69 -9.94
CA GLY A 232 26.41 9.73 -10.72
C GLY A 232 25.49 8.83 -11.55
N TRP A 233 26.09 8.07 -12.50
CA TRP A 233 25.37 7.17 -13.41
C TRP A 233 24.43 6.19 -12.68
N GLY A 234 24.88 5.57 -11.59
CA GLY A 234 24.03 4.63 -10.83
C GLY A 234 22.81 5.29 -10.20
N GLY A 235 22.91 6.55 -9.76
CA GLY A 235 21.78 7.31 -9.26
C GLY A 235 20.79 7.66 -10.37
N TRP A 236 21.30 8.06 -11.52
CA TRP A 236 20.49 8.34 -12.71
C TRP A 236 19.74 7.09 -13.19
N ALA A 237 20.44 5.98 -13.38
CA ALA A 237 19.86 4.71 -13.82
C ALA A 237 18.85 4.17 -12.80
N GLY A 238 19.13 4.29 -11.51
CA GLY A 238 18.22 3.89 -10.44
C GLY A 238 16.90 4.67 -10.44
N LEU A 239 16.93 5.98 -10.69
CA LEU A 239 15.71 6.80 -10.79
C LEU A 239 14.87 6.40 -12.02
N VAL A 240 15.50 6.22 -13.18
CA VAL A 240 14.81 5.80 -14.41
C VAL A 240 14.22 4.39 -14.27
N ALA A 241 14.97 3.45 -13.69
CA ALA A 241 14.48 2.09 -13.44
C ALA A 241 13.29 2.08 -12.47
N LEU A 242 13.35 2.89 -11.40
CA LEU A 242 12.23 3.04 -10.48
C LEU A 242 11.01 3.70 -11.14
N SER A 243 11.21 4.64 -12.06
CA SER A 243 10.14 5.21 -12.87
C SER A 243 9.46 4.17 -13.78
N ALA A 244 10.24 3.30 -14.42
CA ALA A 244 9.67 2.19 -15.19
C ALA A 244 8.87 1.24 -14.27
N ALA A 245 9.40 0.92 -13.09
CA ALA A 245 8.70 0.11 -12.09
C ALA A 245 7.38 0.75 -11.64
N LEU A 246 7.35 2.07 -11.39
CA LEU A 246 6.10 2.80 -11.08
C LEU A 246 5.08 2.71 -12.22
N GLY A 247 5.53 2.74 -13.48
CA GLY A 247 4.67 2.56 -14.65
C GLY A 247 4.08 1.15 -14.78
N LEU A 248 4.75 0.13 -14.24
CA LEU A 248 4.28 -1.26 -14.22
C LEU A 248 3.28 -1.55 -13.08
N LEU A 249 3.05 -0.59 -12.18
CA LEU A 249 2.03 -0.71 -11.13
C LEU A 249 0.67 -0.21 -11.67
N LYS A 250 -0.19 0.32 -10.79
CA LYS A 250 -1.39 1.06 -11.21
C LYS A 250 -0.97 2.33 -11.96
N LEU A 251 -1.71 2.72 -12.99
CA LEU A 251 -1.49 3.97 -13.76
C LEU A 251 -1.35 5.20 -12.84
N THR A 252 -2.07 5.20 -11.73
CA THR A 252 -2.07 6.26 -10.71
C THR A 252 -0.74 6.40 -9.95
N MET A 253 0.18 5.45 -10.09
CA MET A 253 1.53 5.50 -9.50
C MET A 253 2.54 6.25 -10.36
N ALA A 254 2.31 6.35 -11.69
CA ALA A 254 3.24 7.01 -12.60
C ALA A 254 3.57 8.48 -12.23
N PRO A 255 2.62 9.31 -11.74
CA PRO A 255 2.92 10.69 -11.32
C PRO A 255 3.98 10.81 -10.22
N PHE A 256 4.21 9.77 -9.40
CA PHE A 256 5.27 9.80 -8.39
C PHE A 256 6.68 9.86 -8.99
N ALA A 257 6.87 9.45 -10.25
CA ALA A 257 8.12 9.67 -10.98
C ALA A 257 8.45 11.17 -11.13
N GLY A 258 7.42 12.03 -11.10
CA GLY A 258 7.56 13.48 -11.08
C GLY A 258 8.29 14.01 -9.84
N ALA A 259 8.45 13.22 -8.78
CA ALA A 259 9.24 13.60 -7.62
C ALA A 259 10.71 13.91 -7.97
N VAL A 260 11.22 13.39 -9.08
CA VAL A 260 12.56 13.73 -9.58
C VAL A 260 12.68 15.22 -9.92
N LEU A 261 11.57 15.86 -10.32
CA LEU A 261 11.50 17.31 -10.48
C LEU A 261 11.70 18.05 -9.17
N TYR A 262 11.69 17.41 -8.00
CA TYR A 262 11.97 18.09 -6.75
C TYR A 262 13.46 18.31 -6.57
N LEU A 263 14.37 17.63 -7.29
CA LEU A 263 15.82 17.78 -7.09
C LEU A 263 16.33 19.22 -7.36
N PRO A 264 17.33 19.73 -6.61
CA PRO A 264 18.03 20.97 -6.95
C PRO A 264 18.76 20.82 -8.28
N THR A 265 18.94 21.92 -9.01
CA THR A 265 19.69 21.93 -10.27
C THR A 265 21.11 21.41 -10.08
N ALA A 266 21.78 21.76 -8.98
CA ALA A 266 23.12 21.26 -8.63
C ALA A 266 23.20 19.71 -8.57
N VAL A 267 22.12 19.04 -8.15
CA VAL A 267 22.06 17.57 -8.08
C VAL A 267 21.71 16.97 -9.44
N ALA A 268 20.81 17.62 -10.19
CA ALA A 268 20.26 17.13 -11.46
C ALA A 268 21.04 17.58 -12.72
N GLY A 269 22.34 17.90 -12.61
CA GLY A 269 23.19 18.24 -13.76
C GLY A 269 23.51 19.72 -13.97
N GLY A 270 23.34 20.54 -12.94
CA GLY A 270 23.83 21.93 -12.87
C GLY A 270 22.92 23.01 -13.47
N SER A 271 21.85 22.65 -14.20
CA SER A 271 20.95 23.63 -14.84
C SER A 271 19.47 23.31 -14.62
N TRP A 272 18.59 24.30 -14.86
CA TRP A 272 17.15 24.07 -14.83
C TRP A 272 16.70 23.13 -15.97
N ARG A 273 17.36 23.22 -17.14
CA ARG A 273 17.09 22.37 -18.30
C ARG A 273 17.44 20.91 -18.03
N SER A 274 18.56 20.63 -17.36
CA SER A 274 18.95 19.26 -17.02
C SER A 274 18.01 18.64 -15.99
N ARG A 275 17.55 19.43 -15.00
CA ARG A 275 16.50 19.02 -14.05
C ARG A 275 15.19 18.67 -14.77
N LEU A 276 14.72 19.54 -15.67
CA LEU A 276 13.53 19.25 -16.47
C LEU A 276 13.72 18.05 -17.39
N GLY A 277 14.89 17.92 -18.03
CA GLY A 277 15.19 16.79 -18.90
C GLY A 277 15.13 15.46 -18.15
N LEU A 278 15.76 15.38 -16.97
CA LEU A 278 15.73 14.18 -16.13
C LEU A 278 14.33 13.89 -15.57
N GLY A 279 13.65 14.90 -15.01
CA GLY A 279 12.30 14.71 -14.48
C GLY A 279 11.29 14.38 -15.56
N GLY A 280 11.41 15.01 -16.73
CA GLY A 280 10.62 14.74 -17.93
C GLY A 280 10.87 13.33 -18.46
N LEU A 281 12.12 12.87 -18.52
CA LEU A 281 12.45 11.49 -18.87
C LEU A 281 11.82 10.49 -17.89
N CYS A 282 11.95 10.70 -16.58
CA CYS A 282 11.39 9.81 -15.57
C CYS A 282 9.85 9.74 -15.68
N LEU A 283 9.19 10.88 -15.86
CA LEU A 283 7.74 10.93 -16.10
C LEU A 283 7.35 10.25 -17.42
N ALA A 284 8.07 10.51 -18.51
CA ALA A 284 7.80 9.92 -19.82
C ALA A 284 7.96 8.39 -19.79
N VAL A 285 8.99 7.88 -19.09
CA VAL A 285 9.18 6.44 -18.90
C VAL A 285 8.05 5.85 -18.07
N ALA A 286 7.70 6.45 -16.92
CA ALA A 286 6.63 5.93 -16.07
C ALA A 286 5.26 5.94 -16.78
N LEU A 287 4.90 7.06 -17.41
CA LEU A 287 3.64 7.20 -18.15
C LEU A 287 3.63 6.34 -19.41
N GLY A 288 4.72 6.31 -20.16
CA GLY A 288 4.85 5.50 -21.38
C GLY A 288 4.68 4.01 -21.07
N VAL A 289 5.37 3.51 -20.04
CA VAL A 289 5.22 2.11 -19.60
C VAL A 289 3.79 1.83 -19.13
N ALA A 290 3.20 2.72 -18.32
CA ALA A 290 1.83 2.53 -17.85
C ALA A 290 0.79 2.54 -18.98
N VAL A 291 0.92 3.46 -19.94
CA VAL A 291 0.03 3.56 -21.10
C VAL A 291 0.20 2.35 -22.01
N LEU A 292 1.43 1.95 -22.32
CA LEU A 292 1.69 0.77 -23.14
C LEU A 292 1.14 -0.50 -22.49
N TRP A 293 1.30 -0.64 -21.17
CA TRP A 293 0.75 -1.78 -20.43
C TRP A 293 -0.79 -1.79 -20.46
N ASN A 294 -1.44 -0.66 -20.17
CA ASN A 294 -2.89 -0.55 -20.20
C ASN A 294 -3.45 -0.66 -21.64
N ALA A 295 -2.69 -0.30 -22.67
CA ALA A 295 -3.07 -0.51 -24.06
C ALA A 295 -2.99 -2.00 -24.47
N ALA A 296 -2.04 -2.75 -23.90
CA ALA A 296 -1.94 -4.20 -24.09
C ALA A 296 -3.03 -4.97 -23.31
N TYR A 297 -3.42 -4.47 -22.14
CA TYR A 297 -4.40 -5.07 -21.25
C TYR A 297 -5.51 -4.08 -20.83
N PRO A 298 -6.33 -3.59 -21.78
CA PRO A 298 -7.32 -2.53 -21.53
C PRO A 298 -8.51 -3.04 -20.74
N PHE A 299 -8.44 -2.97 -19.42
CA PHE A 299 -9.54 -3.38 -18.55
C PHE A 299 -10.50 -2.21 -18.25
N VAL A 300 -11.78 -2.39 -18.57
CA VAL A 300 -12.85 -1.46 -18.17
C VAL A 300 -13.65 -2.08 -17.01
N PRO A 301 -13.59 -1.51 -15.79
CA PRO A 301 -14.28 -2.06 -14.64
C PRO A 301 -15.81 -2.10 -14.79
N GLY A 302 -16.40 -1.09 -15.44
CA GLY A 302 -17.84 -0.94 -15.61
C GLY A 302 -18.57 -2.18 -16.14
N PRO A 303 -18.25 -2.65 -17.36
CA PRO A 303 -18.83 -3.87 -17.91
C PRO A 303 -18.53 -5.13 -17.10
N TYR A 304 -17.36 -5.20 -16.45
CA TYR A 304 -16.97 -6.38 -15.67
C TYR A 304 -17.76 -6.51 -14.36
N TRP A 305 -17.98 -5.39 -13.67
CA TRP A 305 -18.72 -5.35 -12.40
C TRP A 305 -20.21 -4.99 -12.58
N GLY A 306 -20.65 -4.70 -13.81
CA GLY A 306 -22.03 -4.33 -14.11
C GLY A 306 -22.45 -2.95 -13.59
N THR A 307 -21.53 -2.00 -13.44
CA THR A 307 -21.79 -0.70 -12.77
C THR A 307 -22.34 0.40 -13.69
N ALA A 308 -22.88 0.04 -14.87
CA ALA A 308 -23.42 0.98 -15.88
C ALA A 308 -22.48 2.16 -16.22
N ALA A 309 -21.18 2.03 -15.96
CA ALA A 309 -20.18 3.04 -16.27
C ALA A 309 -19.87 3.02 -17.77
N ASP A 310 -19.89 4.19 -18.38
CA ASP A 310 -19.58 4.40 -19.80
C ASP A 310 -18.56 5.55 -19.92
N PRO A 311 -17.28 5.24 -20.17
CA PRO A 311 -16.24 6.26 -20.34
C PRO A 311 -16.55 7.31 -21.41
N ALA A 312 -17.19 6.91 -22.52
CA ALA A 312 -17.50 7.84 -23.61
C ALA A 312 -18.61 8.82 -23.19
N ALA A 313 -19.63 8.31 -22.51
CA ALA A 313 -20.71 9.14 -21.97
C ALA A 313 -20.21 10.09 -20.86
N GLN A 314 -19.34 9.63 -19.97
CA GLN A 314 -18.72 10.47 -18.94
C GLN A 314 -17.94 11.64 -19.57
N LEU A 315 -17.11 11.35 -20.59
CA LEU A 315 -16.37 12.39 -21.30
C LEU A 315 -17.27 13.34 -22.10
N ALA A 316 -18.39 12.86 -22.64
CA ALA A 316 -19.38 13.72 -23.28
C ALA A 316 -20.06 14.65 -22.27
N GLY A 317 -20.44 14.14 -21.10
CA GLY A 317 -21.00 14.92 -19.99
C GLY A 317 -20.05 16.02 -19.51
N LEU A 318 -18.76 15.71 -19.33
CA LEU A 318 -17.74 16.70 -18.96
C LEU A 318 -17.60 17.84 -19.97
N ARG A 319 -17.73 17.55 -21.27
CA ARG A 319 -17.68 18.58 -22.32
C ARG A 319 -18.94 19.42 -22.36
N ALA A 320 -20.10 18.81 -22.08
CA ALA A 320 -21.39 19.48 -22.10
C ALA A 320 -21.58 20.40 -20.88
N ASP A 321 -21.25 19.92 -19.68
CA ASP A 321 -21.30 20.71 -18.44
C ASP A 321 -20.09 20.38 -17.52
N PRO A 322 -18.98 21.13 -17.68
CA PRO A 322 -17.80 20.93 -16.86
C PRO A 322 -18.02 21.33 -15.39
N LEU A 323 -18.94 22.26 -15.10
CA LEU A 323 -19.19 22.69 -13.73
C LEU A 323 -19.94 21.62 -12.95
N ASP A 324 -20.93 20.98 -13.57
CA ASP A 324 -21.64 19.86 -12.96
C ASP A 324 -20.71 18.67 -12.70
N SER A 325 -19.86 18.34 -13.67
CA SER A 325 -18.83 17.31 -13.50
C SER A 325 -17.87 17.62 -12.34
N LEU A 326 -17.47 18.88 -12.16
CA LEU A 326 -16.67 19.31 -11.00
C LEU A 326 -17.45 19.24 -9.69
N ARG A 327 -18.77 19.48 -9.70
CA ARG A 327 -19.63 19.32 -8.52
C ARG A 327 -19.69 17.87 -8.05
N VAL A 328 -19.66 16.88 -8.95
CA VAL A 328 -19.62 15.47 -8.56
C VAL A 328 -18.39 15.19 -7.69
N PHE A 329 -17.20 15.65 -8.10
CA PHE A 329 -15.99 15.47 -7.30
C PHE A 329 -16.05 16.20 -5.96
N ALA A 330 -16.54 17.44 -5.93
CA ALA A 330 -16.68 18.21 -4.69
C ALA A 330 -17.68 17.57 -3.71
N THR A 331 -18.82 17.11 -4.22
CA THR A 331 -19.86 16.38 -3.48
C THR A 331 -19.29 15.09 -2.93
N THR A 332 -18.56 14.33 -3.75
CA THR A 332 -17.90 13.09 -3.34
C THR A 332 -16.93 13.35 -2.18
N VAL A 333 -16.04 14.35 -2.29
CA VAL A 333 -15.10 14.66 -1.20
C VAL A 333 -15.84 15.07 0.08
N ARG A 334 -16.86 15.92 -0.03
CA ARG A 334 -17.67 16.36 1.12
C ARG A 334 -18.30 15.17 1.85
N ASP A 335 -18.86 14.23 1.11
CA ASP A 335 -19.67 13.15 1.67
C ASP A 335 -18.81 11.95 2.11
N TRP A 336 -17.66 11.71 1.46
CA TRP A 336 -16.86 10.49 1.65
C TRP A 336 -15.47 10.69 2.27
N ALA A 337 -14.95 11.91 2.43
CA ALA A 337 -13.58 12.10 2.93
C ALA A 337 -13.30 11.41 4.27
N VAL A 338 -14.22 11.53 5.24
CA VAL A 338 -14.11 10.85 6.54
C VAL A 338 -14.20 9.33 6.35
N MET A 339 -15.07 8.87 5.45
CA MET A 339 -15.23 7.45 5.17
C MET A 339 -13.98 6.84 4.55
N TRP A 340 -13.26 7.55 3.67
CA TRP A 340 -11.99 7.07 3.12
C TRP A 340 -10.90 6.97 4.19
N TRP A 341 -10.89 7.85 5.20
CA TRP A 341 -10.02 7.65 6.34
C TRP A 341 -10.41 6.40 7.12
N ARG A 342 -11.70 6.23 7.43
CA ARG A 342 -12.21 5.06 8.16
C ARG A 342 -11.87 3.76 7.43
N ASP A 343 -12.04 3.76 6.12
CA ASP A 343 -11.74 2.63 5.26
C ASP A 343 -10.22 2.39 5.15
N GLY A 344 -9.44 3.45 4.94
CA GLY A 344 -7.98 3.40 4.78
C GLY A 344 -7.20 3.14 6.07
N TYR A 345 -7.88 2.93 7.20
CA TYR A 345 -7.24 2.54 8.45
C TYR A 345 -7.95 1.37 9.14
N GLY A 346 -9.28 1.31 9.10
CA GLY A 346 -10.10 0.37 9.84
C GLY A 346 -10.82 -0.70 9.01
N ARG A 347 -10.80 -0.64 7.67
CA ARG A 347 -11.45 -1.67 6.84
C ARG A 347 -10.72 -3.01 7.00
N TYR A 348 -11.50 -4.08 7.03
CA TYR A 348 -11.01 -5.45 6.85
C TYR A 348 -11.86 -6.21 5.83
N GLY A 349 -11.21 -7.22 5.25
CA GLY A 349 -11.84 -8.28 4.47
C GLY A 349 -12.52 -7.89 3.15
N GLY A 350 -13.02 -8.91 2.45
CA GLY A 350 -13.75 -8.81 1.18
C GLY A 350 -15.26 -9.01 1.34
N HIS A 351 -16.07 -8.41 0.46
CA HIS A 351 -17.54 -8.52 0.51
C HIS A 351 -18.02 -9.98 0.33
N PRO A 352 -19.10 -10.45 0.99
CA PRO A 352 -20.09 -9.72 1.83
C PRO A 352 -19.82 -9.78 3.35
N GLN A 353 -20.56 -8.97 4.13
CA GLN A 353 -20.67 -9.15 5.59
C GLN A 353 -21.05 -10.61 5.94
N PRO A 354 -20.46 -11.23 6.98
CA PRO A 354 -19.52 -10.68 7.98
C PRO A 354 -18.04 -10.67 7.57
N TRP A 355 -17.71 -11.08 6.34
CA TRP A 355 -16.34 -11.16 5.82
C TRP A 355 -15.74 -9.81 5.43
N HIS A 356 -16.48 -8.73 5.60
CA HIS A 356 -16.03 -7.38 5.38
C HIS A 356 -16.57 -6.52 6.51
N GLY A 357 -15.83 -5.52 6.97
CA GLY A 357 -16.36 -4.54 7.90
C GLY A 357 -15.37 -3.43 8.22
N TYR A 358 -15.72 -2.66 9.26
CA TYR A 358 -14.94 -1.53 9.76
C TYR A 358 -14.74 -1.69 11.26
N ALA A 359 -13.51 -1.49 11.72
CA ALA A 359 -13.22 -1.36 13.14
C ALA A 359 -13.84 -0.09 13.73
N SER A 360 -13.93 -0.05 15.06
CA SER A 360 -14.57 1.04 15.79
C SER A 360 -13.87 2.39 15.59
N ASP A 361 -14.68 3.44 15.38
CA ASP A 361 -14.22 4.82 15.21
C ASP A 361 -13.42 5.34 16.42
N ARG A 362 -13.63 4.76 17.62
CA ARG A 362 -12.89 5.11 18.84
C ARG A 362 -11.38 4.88 18.71
N TRP A 363 -10.95 3.97 17.83
CA TRP A 363 -9.54 3.72 17.53
C TRP A 363 -9.10 4.38 16.24
N VAL A 364 -9.97 4.32 15.22
CA VAL A 364 -9.67 4.76 13.85
C VAL A 364 -9.53 6.28 13.74
N LEU A 365 -10.42 7.06 14.36
CA LEU A 365 -10.39 8.53 14.22
C LEU A 365 -9.20 9.17 14.95
N PRO A 366 -8.84 8.79 16.21
CA PRO A 366 -7.66 9.33 16.86
C PRO A 366 -6.35 9.04 16.11
N ALA A 367 -6.27 7.89 15.41
CA ALA A 367 -5.06 7.50 14.68
C ALA A 367 -4.68 8.51 13.59
N PHE A 368 -5.66 9.20 12.99
CA PHE A 368 -5.42 10.28 12.03
C PHE A 368 -4.55 11.37 12.62
N TRP A 369 -4.99 11.92 13.75
CA TRP A 369 -4.31 13.02 14.44
C TRP A 369 -2.96 12.59 15.00
N VAL A 370 -2.87 11.37 15.53
CA VAL A 370 -1.60 10.81 16.03
C VAL A 370 -0.57 10.72 14.90
N LEU A 371 -0.95 10.27 13.70
CA LEU A 371 -0.03 10.16 12.57
C LEU A 371 0.45 11.54 12.07
N LEU A 372 -0.43 12.53 11.99
CA LEU A 372 -0.05 13.90 11.63
C LEU A 372 0.89 14.52 12.67
N ALA A 373 0.56 14.38 13.95
CA ALA A 373 1.40 14.86 15.05
C ALA A 373 2.77 14.16 15.07
N LEU A 374 2.79 12.84 14.83
CA LEU A 374 4.02 12.06 14.75
C LEU A 374 4.93 12.56 13.63
N SER A 375 4.37 12.83 12.44
CA SER A 375 5.11 13.39 11.31
C SER A 375 5.76 14.74 11.64
N LEU A 376 5.03 15.65 12.28
CA LEU A 376 5.57 16.95 12.73
C LEU A 376 6.69 16.78 13.76
N CYS A 377 6.66 15.70 14.54
CA CYS A 377 7.71 15.36 15.51
C CYS A 377 8.88 14.55 14.90
N ASP A 378 8.82 14.20 13.62
CA ASP A 378 9.78 13.30 12.98
C ASP A 378 10.50 13.93 11.77
N GLY A 379 10.53 15.26 11.68
CA GLY A 379 11.31 15.98 10.67
C GLY A 379 12.83 15.71 10.62
N ALA A 380 13.43 16.02 9.47
CA ALA A 380 14.86 15.84 9.23
C ALA A 380 15.74 16.85 10.01
N ARG A 381 17.07 16.68 9.94
CA ARG A 381 18.03 17.59 10.61
C ARG A 381 17.91 19.03 10.11
N ARG A 382 17.57 19.20 8.83
CA ARG A 382 17.35 20.51 8.20
C ARG A 382 15.93 20.56 7.66
N ARG A 383 15.30 21.72 7.82
CA ARG A 383 14.00 21.99 7.22
C ARG A 383 14.16 22.07 5.70
N ASP A 384 13.29 21.38 4.95
CA ASP A 384 13.28 21.41 3.49
C ASP A 384 11.89 21.78 2.98
N LEU A 385 11.66 23.09 2.83
CA LEU A 385 10.38 23.63 2.34
C LEU A 385 10.10 23.28 0.87
N GLY A 386 11.16 23.11 0.06
CA GLY A 386 11.01 22.74 -1.34
C GLY A 386 10.49 21.31 -1.48
N PHE A 387 11.04 20.38 -0.70
CA PHE A 387 10.52 19.02 -0.65
C PHE A 387 9.13 18.95 0.02
N ALA A 388 8.91 19.73 1.07
CA ALA A 388 7.61 19.81 1.73
C ALA A 388 6.50 20.24 0.76
N ALA A 389 6.70 21.35 0.04
CA ALA A 389 5.78 21.81 -1.00
C ALA A 389 5.65 20.78 -2.13
N GLY A 390 6.77 20.17 -2.54
CA GLY A 390 6.80 19.10 -3.52
C GLY A 390 5.94 17.89 -3.15
N CYS A 391 5.76 17.58 -1.87
CA CYS A 391 4.87 16.48 -1.45
C CYS A 391 3.43 16.95 -1.17
N LEU A 392 3.25 18.09 -0.52
CA LEU A 392 1.93 18.57 -0.07
C LEU A 392 1.06 19.07 -1.23
N ILE A 393 1.65 19.74 -2.24
CA ILE A 393 0.89 20.28 -3.39
C ILE A 393 0.31 19.15 -4.26
N PRO A 394 1.06 18.09 -4.61
CA PRO A 394 0.52 17.00 -5.43
C PRO A 394 -0.43 16.05 -4.70
N ALA A 395 -0.44 16.02 -3.36
CA ALA A 395 -1.31 15.13 -2.59
C ALA A 395 -2.81 15.24 -2.98
N PRO A 396 -3.45 16.43 -3.00
CA PRO A 396 -4.81 16.57 -3.51
C PRO A 396 -4.96 16.24 -5.00
N GLY A 397 -3.90 16.47 -5.80
CA GLY A 397 -3.88 16.08 -7.22
C GLY A 397 -3.93 14.56 -7.41
N TYR A 398 -3.25 13.80 -6.55
CA TYR A 398 -3.34 12.33 -6.54
C TYR A 398 -4.73 11.84 -6.11
N ALA A 399 -5.34 12.47 -5.09
CA ALA A 399 -6.73 12.18 -4.72
C ALA A 399 -7.68 12.41 -5.90
N LEU A 400 -7.57 13.55 -6.58
CA LEU A 400 -8.38 13.86 -7.76
C LEU A 400 -8.15 12.84 -8.89
N LEU A 401 -6.90 12.45 -9.13
CA LEU A 401 -6.56 11.42 -10.13
C LEU A 401 -7.26 10.08 -9.82
N LEU A 402 -7.29 9.66 -8.55
CA LEU A 402 -8.03 8.47 -8.14
C LEU A 402 -9.53 8.62 -8.42
N LEU A 403 -10.11 9.77 -8.04
CA LEU A 403 -11.54 10.01 -8.27
C LEU A 403 -11.89 10.03 -9.76
N VAL A 404 -11.06 10.64 -10.60
CA VAL A 404 -11.26 10.65 -12.06
C VAL A 404 -11.19 9.23 -12.62
N ALA A 405 -10.24 8.41 -12.17
CA ALA A 405 -10.11 7.02 -12.64
C ALA A 405 -11.38 6.20 -12.33
N PHE A 406 -11.92 6.31 -11.12
CA PHE A 406 -13.16 5.62 -10.73
C PHE A 406 -14.41 6.22 -11.37
N TRP A 407 -14.47 7.55 -11.51
CA TRP A 407 -15.57 8.24 -12.18
C TRP A 407 -15.73 7.80 -13.63
N VAL A 408 -14.62 7.70 -14.38
CA VAL A 408 -14.64 7.25 -15.78
C VAL A 408 -14.88 5.74 -15.87
N GLY A 409 -14.18 4.94 -15.07
CA GLY A 409 -14.10 3.49 -15.27
C GLY A 409 -15.13 2.65 -14.50
N TYR A 410 -15.73 3.18 -13.43
CA TYR A 410 -16.53 2.41 -12.47
C TYR A 410 -17.86 3.06 -12.10
N THR A 411 -17.95 4.39 -12.07
CA THR A 411 -19.18 5.09 -11.62
C THR A 411 -20.27 5.09 -12.70
N PRO A 412 -21.54 4.77 -12.36
CA PRO A 412 -22.68 4.90 -13.28
C PRO A 412 -22.79 6.32 -13.84
N VAL A 413 -23.19 6.43 -15.12
CA VAL A 413 -23.45 7.74 -15.74
C VAL A 413 -24.59 8.45 -15.01
N GLY A 414 -24.38 9.73 -14.67
CA GLY A 414 -25.37 10.56 -13.96
C GLY A 414 -25.40 10.37 -12.45
N ALA A 415 -24.49 9.59 -11.86
CA ALA A 415 -24.39 9.47 -10.41
C ALA A 415 -23.94 10.79 -9.74
N ALA A 416 -24.49 11.09 -8.56
CA ALA A 416 -24.17 12.30 -7.80
C ALA A 416 -22.81 12.25 -7.10
N THR A 417 -22.26 11.05 -6.91
CA THR A 417 -20.94 10.83 -6.30
C THR A 417 -20.14 9.80 -7.10
N VAL A 418 -18.82 9.75 -6.88
CA VAL A 418 -17.94 8.74 -7.44
C VAL A 418 -17.98 7.45 -6.61
N ASP A 419 -18.24 6.33 -7.26
CA ASP A 419 -18.38 5.01 -6.63
C ASP A 419 -17.08 4.17 -6.70
N GLY A 420 -17.00 3.13 -5.86
CA GLY A 420 -15.93 2.13 -5.91
C GLY A 420 -14.59 2.55 -5.29
N VAL A 421 -14.47 3.81 -4.86
CA VAL A 421 -13.26 4.36 -4.23
C VAL A 421 -13.10 3.82 -2.81
N GLN A 422 -11.95 3.20 -2.54
CA GLN A 422 -11.60 2.65 -1.23
C GLN A 422 -10.47 3.48 -0.61
N GLY A 423 -10.55 3.68 0.70
CA GLY A 423 -9.62 4.43 1.53
C GLY A 423 -8.17 3.93 1.45
N ARG A 424 -7.97 2.62 1.27
CA ARG A 424 -6.60 2.06 1.11
C ARG A 424 -5.86 2.62 -0.10
N TYR A 425 -6.56 3.09 -1.14
CA TYR A 425 -5.94 3.70 -2.31
C TYR A 425 -5.29 5.06 -2.01
N PHE A 426 -5.64 5.68 -0.88
CA PHE A 426 -5.06 6.94 -0.42
C PHE A 426 -3.78 6.76 0.41
N LEU A 427 -3.32 5.53 0.71
CA LEU A 427 -2.07 5.33 1.48
C LEU A 427 -0.83 6.02 0.84
N PRO A 428 -0.63 6.01 -0.50
CA PRO A 428 0.44 6.79 -1.13
C PRO A 428 0.27 8.31 -0.92
N MET A 429 -0.97 8.82 -0.90
CA MET A 429 -1.26 10.21 -0.55
C MET A 429 -0.91 10.51 0.91
N HIS A 430 -1.25 9.61 1.83
CA HIS A 430 -0.89 9.76 3.24
C HIS A 430 0.63 9.85 3.37
N ALA A 431 1.40 9.06 2.62
CA ALA A 431 2.85 9.18 2.62
C ALA A 431 3.35 10.53 2.09
N LEU A 432 2.75 11.10 1.04
CA LEU A 432 3.05 12.47 0.59
C LEU A 432 2.82 13.48 1.71
N VAL A 433 1.67 13.42 2.39
CA VAL A 433 1.34 14.33 3.49
C VAL A 433 2.32 14.17 4.65
N LEU A 434 2.56 12.95 5.11
CA LEU A 434 3.45 12.67 6.24
C LEU A 434 4.90 13.06 5.94
N LEU A 435 5.42 12.80 4.73
CA LEU A 435 6.77 13.21 4.36
C LEU A 435 6.88 14.72 4.19
N GLY A 436 5.85 15.36 3.62
CA GLY A 436 5.79 16.80 3.45
C GLY A 436 5.78 17.56 4.78
N LEU A 437 4.95 17.12 5.73
CA LEU A 437 4.89 17.68 7.09
C LEU A 437 6.21 17.47 7.85
N ALA A 438 6.81 16.29 7.75
CA ALA A 438 8.11 16.02 8.37
C ALA A 438 9.21 16.93 7.79
N ALA A 439 9.25 17.12 6.47
CA ALA A 439 10.19 18.03 5.83
C ALA A 439 9.98 19.50 6.22
N ALA A 440 8.72 19.91 6.40
CA ALA A 440 8.36 21.24 6.86
C ALA A 440 8.70 21.49 8.32
N ALA A 441 8.67 20.47 9.19
CA ALA A 441 8.95 20.61 10.61
C ALA A 441 10.45 20.86 10.91
N GLY A 442 11.36 20.24 10.14
CA GLY A 442 12.82 20.37 10.35
C GLY A 442 13.28 19.88 11.74
N ALA A 443 14.37 20.45 12.28
CA ALA A 443 14.88 20.14 13.61
C ALA A 443 14.17 20.95 14.72
N TRP A 444 13.97 20.36 15.89
CA TRP A 444 13.42 21.04 17.08
C TRP A 444 14.50 21.32 18.12
N SER A 445 14.27 22.36 18.92
CA SER A 445 15.03 22.67 20.12
C SER A 445 14.08 22.83 21.33
N PRO A 446 14.32 22.16 22.48
CA PRO A 446 15.39 21.19 22.75
C PRO A 446 15.05 19.77 22.22
N ALA A 447 16.06 19.09 21.66
CA ALA A 447 15.89 17.78 21.02
C ALA A 447 15.34 16.66 21.93
N GLY A 448 15.59 16.73 23.24
CA GLY A 448 15.18 15.68 24.19
C GLY A 448 13.67 15.57 24.41
N ALA A 449 12.96 16.71 24.45
CA ALA A 449 11.50 16.72 24.59
C ALA A 449 10.81 16.10 23.35
N ARG A 450 11.40 16.34 22.17
CA ARG A 450 10.91 15.79 20.91
C ARG A 450 11.07 14.28 20.81
N GLY A 451 12.20 13.73 21.25
CA GLY A 451 12.41 12.28 21.21
C GLY A 451 11.41 11.52 22.07
N GLY A 452 11.15 12.02 23.29
CA GLY A 452 10.11 11.47 24.16
C GLY A 452 8.71 11.53 23.54
N LEU A 453 8.34 12.68 22.96
CA LEU A 453 7.05 12.86 22.30
C LEU A 453 6.90 11.97 21.06
N ARG A 454 7.94 11.86 20.23
CA ARG A 454 7.95 10.99 19.04
C ARG A 454 7.77 9.52 19.42
N LEU A 455 8.49 9.04 20.44
CA LEU A 455 8.31 7.68 20.96
C LEU A 455 6.89 7.46 21.49
N ALA A 456 6.34 8.41 22.25
CA ALA A 456 4.98 8.32 22.79
C ALA A 456 3.92 8.30 21.68
N LEU A 457 4.04 9.16 20.68
CA LEU A 457 3.14 9.19 19.52
C LEU A 457 3.27 7.92 18.67
N PHE A 458 4.47 7.38 18.51
CA PHE A 458 4.67 6.11 17.82
C PHE A 458 4.03 4.95 18.60
N ALA A 459 4.24 4.88 19.91
CA ALA A 459 3.59 3.88 20.76
C ALA A 459 2.05 4.02 20.73
N ALA A 460 1.52 5.24 20.72
CA ALA A 460 0.09 5.49 20.56
C ALA A 460 -0.42 5.02 19.19
N ALA A 461 0.31 5.28 18.10
CA ALA A 461 -0.05 4.78 16.78
C ALA A 461 -0.10 3.25 16.72
N LEU A 462 0.88 2.58 17.34
CA LEU A 462 0.88 1.12 17.46
C LEU A 462 -0.25 0.61 18.34
N ALA A 463 -0.57 1.28 19.45
CA ALA A 463 -1.66 0.87 20.33
C ALA A 463 -3.03 0.99 19.63
N LEU A 464 -3.28 2.10 18.94
CA LEU A 464 -4.50 2.32 18.17
C LEU A 464 -4.62 1.32 17.01
N GLY A 465 -3.52 1.11 16.27
CA GLY A 465 -3.47 0.11 15.21
C GLY A 465 -3.68 -1.31 15.73
N GLY A 466 -3.07 -1.64 16.88
CA GLY A 466 -3.21 -2.94 17.53
C GLY A 466 -4.64 -3.19 17.98
N ALA A 467 -5.33 -2.18 18.53
CA ALA A 467 -6.74 -2.28 18.90
C ALA A 467 -7.63 -2.57 17.68
N VAL A 468 -7.39 -1.87 16.56
CA VAL A 468 -8.08 -2.16 15.28
C VAL A 468 -7.81 -3.59 14.84
N LEU A 469 -6.55 -4.02 14.82
CA LEU A 469 -6.18 -5.38 14.39
C LEU A 469 -6.77 -6.46 15.30
N MET A 470 -6.89 -6.21 16.60
CA MET A 470 -7.57 -7.14 17.51
C MET A 470 -9.06 -7.27 17.19
N GLU A 471 -9.77 -6.16 16.93
CA GLU A 471 -11.18 -6.23 16.50
C GLU A 471 -11.33 -7.01 15.18
N VAL A 472 -10.40 -6.83 14.23
CA VAL A 472 -10.34 -7.60 12.98
C VAL A 472 -10.10 -9.10 13.24
N LEU A 473 -9.12 -9.43 14.09
CA LEU A 473 -8.75 -10.80 14.41
C LEU A 473 -9.86 -11.54 15.19
N ASP A 474 -10.61 -10.83 16.03
CA ASP A 474 -11.77 -11.39 16.74
C ASP A 474 -12.90 -11.77 15.78
N VAL A 475 -13.17 -10.94 14.77
CA VAL A 475 -14.12 -11.28 13.70
C VAL A 475 -13.62 -12.51 12.95
N TRP A 476 -12.35 -12.52 12.53
CA TRP A 476 -11.77 -13.66 11.82
C TRP A 476 -11.76 -14.96 12.62
N ARG A 477 -11.57 -14.88 13.93
CA ARG A 477 -11.64 -16.05 14.81
C ARG A 477 -12.99 -16.73 14.76
N SER A 478 -14.08 -15.98 14.58
CA SER A 478 -15.43 -16.56 14.46
C SER A 478 -15.71 -17.17 13.09
N LEU A 479 -15.07 -16.66 12.03
CA LEU A 479 -15.25 -17.10 10.63
C LEU A 479 -14.25 -18.19 10.20
N TRP A 480 -13.11 -18.28 10.88
CA TRP A 480 -12.04 -19.25 10.64
C TRP A 480 -11.50 -19.75 11.99
N PRO A 481 -12.23 -20.66 12.65
CA PRO A 481 -11.88 -21.17 13.96
C PRO A 481 -10.74 -22.18 13.82
N VAL A 482 -9.51 -21.68 13.66
CA VAL A 482 -8.31 -22.53 13.73
C VAL A 482 -8.27 -23.13 15.13
N GLY A 483 -8.64 -24.40 15.23
CA GLY A 483 -8.42 -25.19 16.43
C GLY A 483 -6.92 -25.15 16.72
N VAL A 484 -6.56 -24.91 17.98
CA VAL A 484 -5.20 -25.19 18.43
C VAL A 484 -5.06 -26.70 18.34
N CYS A 485 -4.64 -27.22 17.18
CA CYS A 485 -4.19 -28.60 17.05
C CYS A 485 -2.83 -28.67 17.74
N CYS A 486 -2.86 -28.70 19.08
CA CYS A 486 -1.82 -29.33 19.85
C CYS A 486 -1.92 -30.84 19.60
N GLY A 487 -0.87 -31.40 19.00
CA GLY A 487 -0.39 -32.76 19.23
C GLY A 487 -1.30 -33.92 18.85
N GLY A 488 -0.99 -34.54 17.71
CA GLY A 488 -1.07 -36.00 17.53
C GLY A 488 0.35 -36.54 17.40
#